data_AF-A0A970H2Y8-F1
#
_entry.id   AF-A0A970H2Y8-F1
#
_cell.length_a   1.000
_cell.length_b   1.000
_cell.length_c   1.000
_cell.angle_alpha   90.00
_cell.angle_beta   90.00
_cell.angle_gamma   90.00
#
_symmetry.space_group_name_H-M   'P 1'
#
loop_
_entity.id
_entity.type
_entity.pdbx_description
1 polymer ?
#
loop_
_entity_poly.entity_id
_entity_poly.type
_entity_poly.pdbx_seq_one_letter_code
_entity_poly.pdbx_strand_id
1 'polypeptide(L)'
;MKRMICFILIVLTLVLLTACDKNGGGKVKYIEREPADCDIGIWYSVWYAYLDENSDSVQRNTWKAWDIQYDVLLPDGTYGKYDSLDEEVIFFHLEKMAELGIDFVIMDQTNHIDVENGYINERALKFAQCIKVWNDNPENRPIKYCSAIGAIQWSNNAASIEQEAKILWDRYCMQEFGSADYHYYLDGKPLLIVYGDGGEKLWKNYDGKKTYGEMFTIRYADNGSNPGRYGWAFDKGTQLHEEVVVVMPGWNNRKGAPPVMRNQGKWYREQWEKLLMAEQKPKIVVINSFNEYAENTAIFPADTSRMNNGIEKWTDEKGEISTAMYWEMTKDYIQQIRSGKYKIIEN
;
A
#
# COMPACT_ATOMS: atom_id res chain seq x y z
N MET A 1 50.40 -5.69 10.92
CA MET A 1 49.01 -6.17 10.83
C MET A 1 48.44 -5.79 9.47
N LYS A 2 48.45 -6.72 8.50
CA LYS A 2 47.81 -6.53 7.18
C LYS A 2 46.35 -6.97 7.30
N ARG A 3 45.40 -6.05 7.13
CA ARG A 3 43.97 -6.38 7.05
C ARG A 3 43.69 -7.01 5.69
N MET A 4 43.20 -8.24 5.71
CA MET A 4 42.74 -8.99 4.55
C MET A 4 41.34 -8.47 4.20
N ILE A 5 41.20 -7.88 3.02
CA ILE A 5 39.90 -7.50 2.45
C ILE A 5 39.39 -8.73 1.71
N CYS A 6 38.37 -9.40 2.25
CA CYS A 6 37.62 -10.43 1.52
C CYS A 6 36.73 -9.72 0.49
N PHE A 7 37.08 -9.83 -0.79
CA PHE A 7 36.15 -9.59 -1.89
C PHE A 7 35.20 -10.80 -1.97
N ILE A 8 33.93 -10.60 -1.62
CA ILE A 8 32.88 -11.55 -2.00
C ILE A 8 32.58 -11.29 -3.47
N LEU A 9 32.98 -12.24 -4.31
CA LEU A 9 32.65 -12.27 -5.73
C LEU A 9 31.19 -12.73 -5.85
N ILE A 10 30.26 -11.82 -6.15
CA ILE A 10 28.88 -12.19 -6.49
C ILE A 10 28.92 -12.79 -7.90
N VAL A 11 28.84 -14.12 -8.00
CA VAL A 11 28.75 -14.83 -9.28
C VAL A 11 27.30 -14.74 -9.75
N LEU A 12 27.03 -13.82 -10.68
CA LEU A 12 25.75 -13.74 -11.38
C LEU A 12 25.65 -14.96 -12.32
N THR A 13 24.91 -16.00 -11.93
CA THR A 13 24.67 -17.16 -12.81
C THR A 13 23.45 -16.87 -13.67
N LEU A 14 23.66 -16.53 -14.94
CA LEU A 14 22.58 -16.32 -15.89
C LEU A 14 22.09 -17.68 -16.41
N VAL A 15 21.06 -18.26 -15.79
CA VAL A 15 20.39 -19.46 -16.30
C VAL A 15 19.30 -19.05 -17.29
N LEU A 16 19.57 -19.25 -18.59
CA LEU A 16 18.61 -18.99 -19.66
C LEU A 16 17.64 -20.17 -19.83
N LEU A 17 16.44 -20.05 -19.25
CA LEU A 17 15.31 -20.94 -19.53
C LEU A 17 14.37 -20.24 -20.53
N THR A 18 14.36 -20.71 -21.78
CA THR A 18 13.37 -20.32 -22.79
C THR A 18 12.16 -21.24 -22.73
N ALA A 19 10.99 -20.69 -22.38
CA ALA A 19 9.70 -21.35 -22.56
C ALA A 19 8.95 -20.65 -23.72
N CYS A 20 8.47 -21.41 -24.70
CA CYS A 20 7.56 -20.89 -25.71
C CYS A 20 6.16 -20.74 -25.09
N ASP A 21 5.69 -19.50 -25.00
CA ASP A 21 4.29 -19.23 -24.67
C ASP A 21 3.41 -19.61 -25.87
N LYS A 22 2.34 -20.38 -25.63
CA LYS A 22 1.47 -20.94 -26.68
C LYS A 22 0.52 -19.90 -27.29
N ASN A 23 0.52 -18.67 -26.78
CA ASN A 23 -0.41 -17.62 -27.18
C ASN A 23 0.22 -16.47 -27.99
N GLY A 24 1.26 -16.76 -28.79
CA GLY A 24 1.71 -15.86 -29.87
C GLY A 24 2.02 -14.43 -29.42
N GLY A 25 3.15 -14.24 -28.73
CA GLY A 25 3.67 -12.90 -28.42
C GLY A 25 4.93 -12.97 -27.55
N GLY A 26 6.10 -12.87 -28.18
CA GLY A 26 7.40 -12.78 -27.49
C GLY A 26 8.00 -14.10 -26.98
N LYS A 27 9.33 -14.20 -26.99
CA LYS A 27 10.05 -15.24 -26.23
C LYS A 27 10.09 -14.76 -24.78
N VAL A 28 9.42 -15.49 -23.87
CA VAL A 28 9.55 -15.23 -22.44
C VAL A 28 10.89 -15.79 -21.96
N LYS A 29 11.73 -14.92 -21.42
CA LYS A 29 12.98 -15.31 -20.74
C LYS A 29 12.82 -15.10 -19.24
N TYR A 30 13.52 -15.91 -18.47
CA TYR A 30 13.63 -15.72 -17.03
C TYR A 30 15.08 -15.38 -16.67
N ILE A 31 15.22 -14.46 -15.72
CA ILE A 31 16.47 -14.30 -14.98
C ILE A 31 16.24 -14.83 -13.58
N GLU A 32 17.14 -15.69 -13.11
CA GLU A 32 17.17 -16.11 -11.72
C GLU A 32 18.11 -15.20 -10.93
N ARG A 33 17.63 -14.72 -9.78
CA ARG A 33 18.40 -14.03 -8.76
C ARG A 33 18.06 -14.63 -7.41
N GLU A 34 18.83 -14.27 -6.38
CA GLU A 34 18.44 -14.59 -5.01
C GLU A 34 17.03 -14.04 -4.72
N PRO A 35 16.13 -14.85 -4.15
CA PRO A 35 14.88 -14.36 -3.58
C PRO A 35 15.11 -13.13 -2.70
N ALA A 36 14.25 -12.12 -2.83
CA ALA A 36 14.32 -10.99 -1.93
C ALA A 36 13.70 -11.38 -0.59
N ASP A 37 14.47 -11.26 0.48
CA ASP A 37 13.95 -11.26 1.85
C ASP A 37 13.42 -9.86 2.16
N CYS A 38 12.19 -9.59 1.70
CA CYS A 38 11.53 -8.30 1.88
C CYS A 38 10.09 -8.46 2.33
N ASP A 39 9.66 -7.59 3.23
CA ASP A 39 8.26 -7.48 3.61
C ASP A 39 7.48 -6.68 2.54
N ILE A 40 6.26 -7.12 2.26
CA ILE A 40 5.34 -6.46 1.35
C ILE A 40 4.25 -5.75 2.17
N GLY A 41 4.33 -4.43 2.18
CA GLY A 41 3.33 -3.54 2.75
C GLY A 41 2.32 -3.06 1.72
N ILE A 42 1.12 -2.67 2.15
CA ILE A 42 0.13 -2.03 1.27
C ILE A 42 -0.63 -0.91 1.98
N TRP A 43 -0.83 0.21 1.31
CA TRP A 43 -1.73 1.26 1.77
C TRP A 43 -3.19 0.79 1.71
N TYR A 44 -3.95 1.08 2.76
CA TYR A 44 -5.35 0.71 2.87
C TYR A 44 -6.20 1.85 3.41
N SER A 45 -7.14 2.29 2.59
CA SER A 45 -8.12 3.31 2.91
C SER A 45 -9.19 2.67 3.81
N VAL A 46 -9.12 2.98 5.10
CA VAL A 46 -10.04 2.44 6.13
C VAL A 46 -11.38 3.18 6.19
N TRP A 47 -11.60 4.23 5.39
CA TRP A 47 -12.59 5.25 5.71
C TRP A 47 -13.86 5.21 4.85
N TYR A 48 -14.08 4.21 4.00
CA TYR A 48 -15.29 4.14 3.19
C TYR A 48 -16.54 3.95 4.06
N ALA A 49 -17.50 4.86 3.90
CA ALA A 49 -18.84 4.72 4.47
C ALA A 49 -19.88 4.38 3.39
N TYR A 50 -20.80 3.48 3.72
CA TYR A 50 -21.95 3.13 2.88
C TYR A 50 -23.14 2.65 3.73
N LEU A 51 -23.63 3.55 4.58
CA LEU A 51 -24.75 3.32 5.50
C LEU A 51 -26.10 3.74 4.92
N ASP A 52 -26.10 4.65 3.94
CA ASP A 52 -27.28 5.26 3.35
C ASP A 52 -27.02 5.65 1.90
N GLU A 53 -27.54 4.85 0.97
CA GLU A 53 -27.32 5.00 -0.48
C GLU A 53 -27.66 6.40 -1.02
N ASN A 54 -28.56 7.13 -0.36
CA ASN A 54 -29.04 8.43 -0.84
C ASN A 54 -28.33 9.61 -0.16
N SER A 55 -27.50 9.39 0.85
CA SER A 55 -26.84 10.46 1.61
C SER A 55 -25.69 11.12 0.86
N ASP A 56 -25.61 12.46 0.90
CA ASP A 56 -24.43 13.21 0.42
C ASP A 56 -23.40 13.46 1.53
N SER A 57 -23.62 12.92 2.74
CA SER A 57 -22.66 13.01 3.84
C SER A 57 -21.55 11.99 3.67
N VAL A 58 -20.29 12.43 3.71
CA VAL A 58 -19.12 11.56 3.60
C VAL A 58 -19.08 10.45 4.66
N GLN A 59 -19.58 10.73 5.88
CA GLN A 59 -19.65 9.78 7.00
C GLN A 59 -20.72 8.70 6.82
N ARG A 60 -21.68 8.94 5.92
CA ARG A 60 -22.80 8.01 5.66
C ARG A 60 -22.70 7.35 4.30
N ASN A 61 -22.08 8.01 3.31
CA ASN A 61 -21.89 7.50 1.97
C ASN A 61 -20.72 8.24 1.29
N THR A 62 -19.50 7.79 1.57
CA THR A 62 -18.29 8.37 0.97
C THR A 62 -18.28 8.20 -0.55
N TRP A 63 -18.78 7.07 -1.04
CA TRP A 63 -18.84 6.75 -2.46
C TRP A 63 -19.60 7.80 -3.27
N LYS A 64 -20.77 8.21 -2.76
CA LYS A 64 -21.59 9.25 -3.39
C LYS A 64 -20.99 10.65 -3.14
N ALA A 65 -20.64 10.96 -1.90
CA ALA A 65 -20.13 12.29 -1.52
C ALA A 65 -18.90 12.71 -2.33
N TRP A 66 -18.05 11.75 -2.72
CA TRP A 66 -16.80 12.00 -3.46
C TRP A 66 -16.85 11.54 -4.93
N ASP A 67 -18.02 11.17 -5.46
CA ASP A 67 -18.19 10.69 -6.84
C ASP A 67 -17.20 9.55 -7.22
N ILE A 68 -17.19 8.51 -6.38
CA ILE A 68 -16.33 7.34 -6.56
C ILE A 68 -17.08 6.29 -7.39
N GLN A 69 -16.65 6.16 -8.65
CA GLN A 69 -17.36 5.39 -9.68
C GLN A 69 -16.93 3.92 -9.79
N TYR A 70 -16.08 3.41 -8.89
CA TYR A 70 -15.62 2.01 -8.89
C TYR A 70 -16.63 1.10 -8.24
N ASP A 71 -17.14 0.09 -8.93
CA ASP A 71 -17.93 -0.99 -8.31
C ASP A 71 -16.94 -2.10 -7.92
N VAL A 72 -16.73 -2.31 -6.62
CA VAL A 72 -15.66 -3.15 -6.06
C VAL A 72 -16.13 -4.59 -5.88
N LEU A 73 -15.25 -5.57 -6.07
CA LEU A 73 -15.55 -6.97 -5.79
C LEU A 73 -15.93 -7.17 -4.31
N LEU A 74 -17.09 -7.76 -4.06
CA LEU A 74 -17.64 -8.03 -2.73
C LEU A 74 -17.49 -9.51 -2.33
N PRO A 75 -17.65 -9.86 -1.04
CA PRO A 75 -17.51 -11.24 -0.56
C PRO A 75 -18.41 -12.26 -1.27
N ASP A 76 -19.58 -11.83 -1.75
CA ASP A 76 -20.54 -12.68 -2.48
C ASP A 76 -20.19 -12.88 -3.97
N GLY A 77 -19.08 -12.29 -4.43
CA GLY A 77 -18.61 -12.33 -5.82
C GLY A 77 -19.27 -11.31 -6.75
N THR A 78 -20.15 -10.44 -6.25
CA THR A 78 -20.73 -9.33 -7.01
C THR A 78 -19.82 -8.09 -6.99
N TYR A 79 -20.15 -7.09 -7.80
CA TYR A 79 -19.47 -5.80 -7.79
C TYR A 79 -20.40 -4.70 -7.24
N GLY A 80 -19.94 -3.96 -6.23
CA GLY A 80 -20.76 -2.95 -5.56
C GLY A 80 -19.96 -1.99 -4.65
N LYS A 81 -20.64 -1.39 -3.67
CA LYS A 81 -20.03 -0.51 -2.68
C LYS A 81 -20.07 -1.18 -1.31
N TYR A 82 -19.15 -0.79 -0.43
CA TYR A 82 -19.07 -1.35 0.93
C TYR A 82 -18.86 -0.26 1.98
N ASP A 83 -19.16 -0.60 3.23
CA ASP A 83 -18.74 0.16 4.40
C ASP A 83 -17.53 -0.52 5.04
N SER A 84 -16.50 0.25 5.40
CA SER A 84 -15.29 -0.29 6.05
C SER A 84 -15.50 -0.71 7.50
N LEU A 85 -16.71 -0.57 8.05
CA LEU A 85 -17.13 -1.19 9.32
C LEU A 85 -17.66 -2.62 9.16
N ASP A 86 -17.94 -3.06 7.93
CA ASP A 86 -18.46 -4.39 7.65
C ASP A 86 -17.35 -5.44 7.84
N GLU A 87 -17.52 -6.30 8.85
CA GLU A 87 -16.56 -7.36 9.17
C GLU A 87 -16.37 -8.36 8.02
N GLU A 88 -17.45 -8.71 7.31
CA GLU A 88 -17.37 -9.69 6.22
C GLU A 88 -16.47 -9.16 5.10
N VAL A 89 -16.60 -7.86 4.79
CA VAL A 89 -15.74 -7.17 3.82
C VAL A 89 -14.31 -7.09 4.33
N ILE A 90 -14.08 -6.76 5.61
CA ILE A 90 -12.73 -6.72 6.18
C ILE A 90 -12.06 -8.10 6.10
N PHE A 91 -12.74 -9.16 6.52
CA PHE A 91 -12.18 -10.52 6.47
C PHE A 91 -11.93 -10.99 5.04
N PHE A 92 -12.82 -10.65 4.10
CA PHE A 92 -12.60 -10.90 2.68
C PHE A 92 -11.35 -10.17 2.15
N HIS A 93 -11.15 -8.90 2.52
CA HIS A 93 -9.93 -8.18 2.17
C HIS A 93 -8.68 -8.80 2.79
N LEU A 94 -8.73 -9.21 4.06
CA LEU A 94 -7.62 -9.90 4.73
C LEU A 94 -7.28 -11.23 4.07
N GLU A 95 -8.29 -12.03 3.68
CA GLU A 95 -8.10 -13.26 2.91
C GLU A 95 -7.37 -12.96 1.60
N LYS A 96 -7.86 -11.98 0.83
CA LYS A 96 -7.27 -11.61 -0.46
C LYS A 96 -5.83 -11.08 -0.31
N MET A 97 -5.56 -10.27 0.72
CA MET A 97 -4.21 -9.81 1.04
C MET A 97 -3.29 -10.97 1.44
N ALA A 98 -3.79 -11.94 2.21
CA ALA A 98 -3.05 -13.12 2.62
C ALA A 98 -2.69 -14.01 1.43
N GLU A 99 -3.65 -14.26 0.53
CA GLU A 99 -3.45 -14.96 -0.75
C GLU A 99 -2.40 -14.27 -1.63
N LEU A 100 -2.42 -12.93 -1.63
CA LEU A 100 -1.49 -12.10 -2.40
C LEU A 100 -0.07 -12.09 -1.80
N GLY A 101 0.08 -12.48 -0.52
CA GLY A 101 1.35 -12.44 0.19
C GLY A 101 1.68 -11.03 0.72
N ILE A 102 0.69 -10.26 1.12
CA ILE A 102 0.89 -9.04 1.90
C ILE A 102 1.29 -9.42 3.33
N ASP A 103 2.28 -8.72 3.88
CA ASP A 103 2.80 -8.96 5.24
C ASP A 103 2.26 -7.93 6.24
N PHE A 104 2.01 -6.70 5.78
CA PHE A 104 1.37 -5.68 6.61
C PHE A 104 0.58 -4.63 5.83
N VAL A 105 -0.31 -3.95 6.54
CA VAL A 105 -1.17 -2.88 6.03
C VAL A 105 -0.79 -1.54 6.66
N ILE A 106 -0.71 -0.49 5.85
CA ILE A 106 -0.61 0.90 6.31
C ILE A 106 -2.03 1.48 6.30
N MET A 107 -2.65 1.57 7.48
CA MET A 107 -3.99 2.15 7.63
C MET A 107 -3.91 3.66 7.42
N ASP A 108 -4.63 4.15 6.40
CA ASP A 108 -4.71 5.57 6.09
C ASP A 108 -5.59 6.31 7.11
N GLN A 109 -4.93 7.03 8.02
CA GLN A 109 -5.56 8.00 8.93
C GLN A 109 -4.92 9.38 8.75
N THR A 110 -4.48 9.68 7.52
CA THR A 110 -3.65 10.84 7.23
C THR A 110 -4.41 12.16 7.34
N ASN A 111 -5.74 12.17 7.21
CA ASN A 111 -6.58 13.36 7.32
C ASN A 111 -6.84 13.83 8.76
N HIS A 112 -5.98 13.49 9.72
CA HIS A 112 -6.16 13.58 11.18
C HIS A 112 -7.00 12.44 11.76
N ILE A 113 -6.49 11.73 12.77
CA ILE A 113 -7.14 10.54 13.36
C ILE A 113 -8.60 10.79 13.74
N ASP A 114 -8.86 11.87 14.49
CA ASP A 114 -10.20 12.23 14.97
C ASP A 114 -10.95 13.23 14.08
N VAL A 115 -10.60 13.31 12.79
CA VAL A 115 -11.33 14.17 11.85
C VAL A 115 -12.81 13.77 11.83
N GLU A 116 -13.70 14.76 11.71
CA GLU A 116 -15.12 14.52 11.46
C GLU A 116 -15.78 13.58 12.50
N ASN A 117 -15.56 13.86 13.78
CA ASN A 117 -16.01 13.06 14.93
C ASN A 117 -15.41 11.64 14.98
N GLY A 118 -14.25 11.43 14.37
CA GLY A 118 -13.49 10.17 14.45
C GLY A 118 -14.01 9.06 13.56
N TYR A 119 -14.76 9.38 12.49
CA TYR A 119 -15.31 8.35 11.59
C TYR A 119 -14.24 7.48 10.90
N ILE A 120 -13.05 8.04 10.66
CA ILE A 120 -11.87 7.32 10.15
C ILE A 120 -11.32 6.40 11.24
N ASN A 121 -11.07 6.95 12.44
CA ASN A 121 -10.53 6.20 13.57
C ASN A 121 -11.44 5.04 14.00
N GLU A 122 -12.77 5.20 13.96
CA GLU A 122 -13.73 4.13 14.24
C GLU A 122 -13.50 2.92 13.32
N ARG A 123 -13.39 3.16 12.01
CA ARG A 123 -13.13 2.09 11.03
C ARG A 123 -11.72 1.52 11.12
N ALA A 124 -10.73 2.36 11.39
CA ALA A 124 -9.35 1.90 11.62
C ALA A 124 -9.26 0.98 12.86
N LEU A 125 -9.95 1.33 13.95
CA LEU A 125 -10.06 0.46 15.13
C LEU A 125 -10.73 -0.86 14.79
N LYS A 126 -11.81 -0.81 14.00
CA LYS A 126 -12.51 -2.01 13.56
C LYS A 126 -11.61 -2.95 12.77
N PHE A 127 -10.84 -2.40 11.82
CA PHE A 127 -9.86 -3.17 11.04
C PHE A 127 -8.77 -3.81 11.93
N ALA A 128 -8.22 -3.06 12.90
CA ALA A 128 -7.22 -3.58 13.84
C ALA A 128 -7.78 -4.73 14.71
N GLN A 129 -9.03 -4.63 15.16
CA GLN A 129 -9.73 -5.71 15.87
C GLN A 129 -9.90 -6.95 15.00
N CYS A 130 -10.31 -6.78 13.73
CA CYS A 130 -10.43 -7.89 12.78
C CYS A 130 -9.07 -8.55 12.49
N ILE A 131 -7.97 -7.80 12.42
CA ILE A 131 -6.62 -8.39 12.30
C ILE A 131 -6.31 -9.32 13.47
N LYS A 132 -6.67 -8.94 14.70
CA LYS A 132 -6.49 -9.82 15.85
C LYS A 132 -7.26 -11.13 15.67
N VAL A 133 -8.55 -11.05 15.34
CA VAL A 133 -9.38 -12.23 15.11
C VAL A 133 -8.80 -13.09 13.97
N TRP A 134 -8.33 -12.47 12.89
CA TRP A 134 -7.71 -13.14 11.76
C TRP A 134 -6.42 -13.86 12.16
N ASN A 135 -5.51 -13.20 12.87
CA ASN A 135 -4.20 -13.76 13.27
C ASN A 135 -4.30 -14.77 14.42
N ASP A 136 -5.35 -14.71 15.25
CA ASP A 136 -5.59 -15.70 16.33
C ASP A 136 -6.03 -17.06 15.77
N ASN A 137 -6.49 -17.12 14.52
CA ASN A 137 -6.73 -18.37 13.81
C ASN A 137 -5.42 -18.87 13.17
N PRO A 138 -4.85 -20.01 13.61
CA PRO A 138 -3.58 -20.51 13.11
C PRO A 138 -3.62 -21.00 11.66
N GLU A 139 -4.81 -21.23 11.09
CA GLU A 139 -4.97 -21.60 9.67
C GLU A 139 -4.77 -20.39 8.73
N ASN A 140 -4.88 -19.17 9.26
CA ASN A 140 -4.72 -17.96 8.48
C ASN A 140 -3.24 -17.58 8.38
N ARG A 141 -2.82 -17.09 7.20
CA ARG A 141 -1.55 -16.37 7.07
C ARG A 141 -1.66 -15.05 7.84
N PRO A 142 -0.78 -14.77 8.83
CA PRO A 142 -0.86 -13.53 9.59
C PRO A 142 -0.62 -12.29 8.72
N ILE A 143 -1.39 -11.24 8.98
CA ILE A 143 -1.20 -9.90 8.41
C ILE A 143 -1.10 -8.93 9.58
N LYS A 144 -0.13 -8.02 9.53
CA LYS A 144 0.03 -6.98 10.56
C LYS A 144 -0.52 -5.64 10.08
N TYR A 145 -0.68 -4.69 10.98
CA TYR A 145 -1.00 -3.30 10.60
C TYR A 145 0.03 -2.31 11.13
N CYS A 146 0.12 -1.15 10.52
CA CYS A 146 0.61 0.08 11.12
C CYS A 146 -0.30 1.25 10.74
N SER A 147 -0.12 2.39 11.41
CA SER A 147 -0.94 3.57 11.15
C SER A 147 -0.14 4.64 10.41
N ALA A 148 -0.79 5.31 9.47
CA ALA A 148 -0.34 6.57 8.92
C ALA A 148 -1.17 7.73 9.50
N ILE A 149 -0.50 8.77 10.00
CA ILE A 149 -1.11 9.98 10.55
C ILE A 149 -0.75 11.19 9.69
N GLY A 150 -1.47 12.29 9.84
CA GLY A 150 -1.17 13.45 9.00
C GLY A 150 -1.81 14.76 9.43
N ALA A 151 -2.18 14.95 10.70
CA ALA A 151 -2.59 16.28 11.17
C ALA A 151 -1.55 17.37 10.89
N ILE A 152 -0.27 16.99 10.79
CA ILE A 152 0.83 17.92 10.49
C ILE A 152 0.70 18.59 9.11
N GLN A 153 0.05 17.94 8.15
CA GLN A 153 -0.19 18.53 6.82
C GLN A 153 -1.02 19.83 6.90
N TRP A 154 -1.88 19.93 7.92
CA TRP A 154 -2.77 21.07 8.14
C TRP A 154 -2.22 22.01 9.23
N SER A 155 -1.67 21.43 10.30
CA SER A 155 -1.22 22.20 11.47
C SER A 155 0.13 22.89 11.23
N ASN A 156 0.97 22.35 10.33
CA ASN A 156 2.38 22.72 10.18
C ASN A 156 3.15 22.77 11.51
N ASN A 157 2.73 21.95 12.49
CA ASN A 157 3.26 21.94 13.84
C ASN A 157 3.62 20.51 14.25
N ALA A 158 4.90 20.27 14.57
CA ALA A 158 5.39 18.97 15.01
C ALA A 158 4.72 18.46 16.30
N ALA A 159 4.15 19.34 17.12
CA ALA A 159 3.36 18.93 18.29
C ALA A 159 2.13 18.07 17.91
N SER A 160 1.58 18.21 16.70
CA SER A 160 0.47 17.36 16.26
C SER A 160 0.90 15.91 16.01
N ILE A 161 2.16 15.65 15.61
CA ILE A 161 2.70 14.29 15.53
C ILE A 161 2.71 13.64 16.91
N GLU A 162 3.19 14.36 17.93
CA GLU A 162 3.22 13.87 19.31
C GLU A 162 1.79 13.60 19.84
N GLN A 163 0.84 14.47 19.52
CA GLN A 163 -0.57 14.30 19.92
C GLN A 163 -1.20 13.08 19.25
N GLU A 164 -1.03 12.91 17.94
CA GLU A 164 -1.56 11.75 17.22
C GLU A 164 -0.86 10.46 17.64
N ALA A 165 0.46 10.49 17.90
CA ALA A 165 1.20 9.35 18.44
C ALA A 165 0.66 8.92 19.82
N LYS A 166 0.31 9.88 20.68
CA LYS A 166 -0.36 9.59 21.96
C LYS A 166 -1.69 8.88 21.74
N ILE A 167 -2.51 9.38 20.82
CA ILE A 167 -3.82 8.80 20.52
C ILE A 167 -3.65 7.35 20.04
N LEU A 168 -2.71 7.10 19.12
CA LEU A 168 -2.42 5.76 18.64
C LEU A 168 -1.90 4.84 19.73
N TRP A 169 -1.01 5.34 20.60
CA TRP A 169 -0.48 4.56 21.70
C TRP A 169 -1.61 4.08 22.62
N ASP A 170 -2.46 5.01 23.06
CA ASP A 170 -3.54 4.70 24.01
C ASP A 170 -4.64 3.83 23.39
N ARG A 171 -5.02 4.09 22.13
CA ARG A 171 -6.17 3.42 21.48
C ARG A 171 -5.81 2.15 20.71
N TYR A 172 -4.54 1.94 20.36
CA TYR A 172 -4.11 0.78 19.59
C TYR A 172 -3.04 -0.02 20.33
N CYS A 173 -1.90 0.59 20.65
CA CYS A 173 -0.75 -0.15 21.18
C CYS A 173 -1.01 -0.72 22.59
N MET A 174 -1.81 -0.02 23.40
CA MET A 174 -2.21 -0.46 24.74
C MET A 174 -3.39 -1.45 24.75
N GLN A 175 -3.90 -1.85 23.57
CA GLN A 175 -5.00 -2.79 23.44
C GLN A 175 -4.49 -4.21 23.17
N GLU A 176 -5.40 -5.19 23.25
CA GLU A 176 -5.08 -6.60 22.99
C GLU A 176 -4.59 -6.86 21.55
N PHE A 177 -4.91 -5.97 20.62
CA PHE A 177 -4.44 -6.00 19.23
C PHE A 177 -3.19 -5.12 19.00
N GLY A 178 -2.55 -4.61 20.06
CA GLY A 178 -1.41 -3.70 19.98
C GLY A 178 -0.02 -4.35 20.02
N SER A 179 0.05 -5.67 20.25
CA SER A 179 1.32 -6.41 20.34
C SER A 179 2.01 -6.57 18.98
N ALA A 180 3.26 -7.05 18.98
CA ALA A 180 4.00 -7.36 17.76
C ALA A 180 3.42 -8.53 16.94
N ASP A 181 2.42 -9.24 17.47
CA ASP A 181 1.69 -10.29 16.74
C ASP A 181 0.67 -9.71 15.74
N TYR A 182 0.24 -8.48 15.97
CA TYR A 182 -0.82 -7.81 15.18
C TYR A 182 -0.34 -6.48 14.58
N HIS A 183 0.52 -5.75 15.30
CA HIS A 183 1.08 -4.48 14.85
C HIS A 183 2.46 -4.74 14.20
N TYR A 184 2.73 -4.10 13.07
CA TYR A 184 3.99 -4.22 12.35
C TYR A 184 5.08 -3.43 13.07
N TYR A 185 6.16 -4.12 13.43
CA TYR A 185 7.29 -3.53 14.15
C TYR A 185 8.47 -3.36 13.18
N LEU A 186 9.12 -2.20 13.25
CA LEU A 186 10.36 -1.89 12.56
C LEU A 186 11.36 -1.37 13.59
N ASP A 187 12.62 -1.79 13.50
CA ASP A 187 13.67 -1.39 14.45
C ASP A 187 13.29 -1.61 15.93
N GLY A 188 12.50 -2.65 16.22
CA GLY A 188 12.09 -3.04 17.57
C GLY A 188 10.92 -2.26 18.17
N LYS A 189 10.27 -1.37 17.41
CA LYS A 189 9.10 -0.58 17.85
C LYS A 189 7.96 -0.66 16.83
N PRO A 190 6.69 -0.43 17.22
CA PRO A 190 5.60 -0.29 16.25
C PRO A 190 5.94 0.81 15.24
N LEU A 191 5.67 0.55 13.96
CA LEU A 191 5.87 1.50 12.88
C LEU A 191 4.77 2.57 12.91
N LEU A 192 5.16 3.83 12.78
CA LEU A 192 4.27 4.98 12.57
C LEU A 192 4.71 5.72 11.31
N ILE A 193 3.80 5.86 10.35
CA ILE A 193 4.03 6.67 9.15
C ILE A 193 3.47 8.07 9.39
N VAL A 194 4.28 9.10 9.17
CA VAL A 194 3.86 10.50 9.21
C VAL A 194 3.75 11.02 7.78
N TYR A 195 2.53 11.33 7.35
CA TYR A 195 2.24 11.98 6.09
C TYR A 195 2.16 13.50 6.25
N GLY A 196 2.86 14.22 5.38
CA GLY A 196 2.83 15.67 5.33
C GLY A 196 4.16 16.24 4.84
N ASP A 197 4.10 17.06 3.80
CA ASP A 197 5.28 17.66 3.19
C ASP A 197 6.08 18.47 4.23
N GLY A 198 7.37 18.15 4.38
CA GLY A 198 8.24 18.79 5.37
C GLY A 198 8.06 18.31 6.82
N GLY A 199 7.14 17.38 7.09
CA GLY A 199 6.87 16.85 8.43
C GLY A 199 8.12 16.26 9.12
N GLU A 200 9.02 15.63 8.36
CA GLU A 200 10.30 15.16 8.88
C GLU A 200 11.18 16.28 9.43
N LYS A 201 11.30 17.38 8.68
CA LYS A 201 12.12 18.52 9.11
C LYS A 201 11.53 19.16 10.36
N LEU A 202 10.20 19.29 10.41
CA LEU A 202 9.50 19.81 11.58
C LEU A 202 9.72 18.92 12.80
N TRP A 203 9.55 17.60 12.66
CA TRP A 203 9.76 16.64 13.75
C TRP A 203 11.21 16.61 14.25
N LYS A 204 12.18 16.61 13.34
CA LYS A 204 13.62 16.65 13.71
C LYS A 204 13.96 17.88 14.55
N ASN A 205 13.38 19.03 14.21
CA ASN A 205 13.64 20.30 14.90
C ASN A 205 12.70 20.56 16.09
N TYR A 206 11.75 19.67 16.36
CA TYR A 206 10.81 19.83 17.47
C TYR A 206 11.54 19.72 18.81
N ASP A 207 11.47 20.79 19.60
CA ASP A 207 12.09 20.97 20.91
C ASP A 207 11.16 20.63 22.08
N GLY A 208 9.87 20.40 21.80
CA GLY A 208 8.92 19.87 22.76
C GLY A 208 9.20 18.40 23.12
N LYS A 209 8.50 17.90 24.14
CA LYS A 209 8.64 16.51 24.58
C LYS A 209 8.11 15.55 23.50
N LYS A 210 8.86 14.50 23.22
CA LYS A 210 8.55 13.44 22.24
C LYS A 210 8.16 12.13 22.93
N THR A 211 7.43 12.22 24.04
CA THR A 211 7.12 11.09 24.95
C THR A 211 6.49 9.91 24.21
N TYR A 212 5.48 10.18 23.38
CA TYR A 212 4.75 9.16 22.64
C TYR A 212 5.35 8.91 21.27
N GLY A 213 5.86 9.95 20.59
CA GLY A 213 6.57 9.78 19.33
C GLY A 213 7.79 8.87 19.44
N GLU A 214 8.49 8.86 20.59
CA GLU A 214 9.62 7.96 20.86
C GLU A 214 9.21 6.50 21.09
N MET A 215 7.93 6.20 21.29
CA MET A 215 7.44 4.83 21.40
C MET A 215 7.35 4.12 20.04
N PHE A 216 7.41 4.88 18.94
CA PHE A 216 7.31 4.36 17.58
C PHE A 216 8.65 4.44 16.84
N THR A 217 8.79 3.58 15.83
CA THR A 217 9.72 3.82 14.74
C THR A 217 9.00 4.70 13.72
N ILE A 218 9.40 5.97 13.64
CA ILE A 218 8.77 6.94 12.73
C ILE A 218 9.42 6.85 11.35
N ARG A 219 8.59 6.77 10.32
CA ARG A 219 8.93 6.95 8.91
C ARG A 219 7.98 7.95 8.27
N TYR A 220 8.28 8.37 7.05
CA TYR A 220 7.58 9.49 6.42
C TYR A 220 7.01 9.13 5.06
N ALA A 221 5.88 9.74 4.75
CA ALA A 221 5.23 9.73 3.46
C ALA A 221 5.07 11.18 2.95
N ASP A 222 5.27 11.38 1.66
CA ASP A 222 5.12 12.68 1.00
C ASP A 222 4.69 12.48 -0.46
N ASN A 223 4.34 13.60 -1.12
CA ASN A 223 3.98 13.63 -2.54
C ASN A 223 5.18 13.92 -3.46
N GLY A 224 6.40 13.91 -2.91
CA GLY A 224 7.61 14.32 -3.64
C GLY A 224 8.19 13.22 -4.53
N SER A 225 7.68 11.98 -4.41
CA SER A 225 8.33 10.77 -4.91
C SER A 225 9.79 10.67 -4.43
N ASN A 226 10.07 10.95 -3.15
CA ASN A 226 11.44 10.90 -2.63
C ASN A 226 11.87 9.44 -2.31
N PRO A 227 13.13 9.03 -2.58
CA PRO A 227 13.64 7.72 -2.17
C PRO A 227 13.52 7.52 -0.64
N GLY A 228 13.17 6.31 -0.20
CA GLY A 228 13.05 5.98 1.22
C GLY A 228 11.80 6.53 1.91
N ARG A 229 10.82 7.02 1.14
CA ARG A 229 9.49 7.38 1.64
C ARG A 229 8.51 6.24 1.46
N TYR A 230 7.54 6.16 2.36
CA TYR A 230 6.46 5.17 2.35
C TYR A 230 5.31 5.56 1.40
N GLY A 231 5.39 6.73 0.78
CA GLY A 231 4.56 7.16 -0.36
C GLY A 231 3.19 7.72 -0.04
N TRP A 232 2.62 8.44 -1.03
CA TRP A 232 1.19 8.72 -1.16
C TRP A 232 0.86 9.12 -2.62
N ALA A 233 1.43 10.20 -3.15
CA ALA A 233 1.40 10.49 -4.58
C ALA A 233 2.81 10.30 -5.19
N PHE A 234 3.01 9.21 -5.94
CA PHE A 234 4.30 8.88 -6.55
C PHE A 234 4.30 9.12 -8.07
N ASP A 235 4.28 10.40 -8.45
CA ASP A 235 4.17 10.86 -9.84
C ASP A 235 5.46 10.71 -10.69
N LYS A 236 6.62 10.55 -10.06
CA LYS A 236 7.90 10.32 -10.75
C LYS A 236 8.27 8.84 -10.88
N GLY A 237 7.33 7.96 -10.55
CA GLY A 237 7.54 6.52 -10.48
C GLY A 237 8.40 6.08 -9.30
N THR A 238 8.61 4.77 -9.23
CA THR A 238 9.35 4.06 -8.20
C THR A 238 10.76 4.61 -8.03
N GLN A 239 11.12 4.99 -6.81
CA GLN A 239 12.48 5.37 -6.44
C GLN A 239 13.13 4.25 -5.65
N LEU A 240 14.30 3.78 -6.11
CA LEU A 240 15.05 2.72 -5.43
C LEU A 240 15.67 3.27 -4.14
N HIS A 241 15.59 2.49 -3.07
CA HIS A 241 16.17 2.77 -1.77
C HIS A 241 16.33 1.45 -1.00
N GLU A 242 17.31 1.37 -0.10
CA GLU A 242 17.64 0.11 0.59
C GLU A 242 16.59 -0.31 1.63
N GLU A 243 15.90 0.64 2.23
CA GLU A 243 14.85 0.35 3.21
C GLU A 243 13.51 0.06 2.54
N VAL A 244 12.90 1.06 1.91
CA VAL A 244 11.55 0.97 1.35
C VAL A 244 11.51 1.45 -0.09
N VAL A 245 10.75 0.73 -0.93
CA VAL A 245 10.46 1.11 -2.32
C VAL A 245 8.95 1.07 -2.53
N VAL A 246 8.40 2.11 -3.16
CA VAL A 246 6.96 2.22 -3.44
C VAL A 246 6.67 1.92 -4.91
N VAL A 247 5.60 1.17 -5.17
CA VAL A 247 5.01 0.95 -6.50
C VAL A 247 3.56 1.42 -6.50
N MET A 248 3.12 2.01 -7.61
CA MET A 248 1.78 2.62 -7.72
C MET A 248 1.26 2.47 -9.16
N PRO A 249 0.02 2.00 -9.39
CA PRO A 249 -0.45 1.68 -10.73
C PRO A 249 -0.86 2.91 -11.56
N GLY A 250 -1.15 4.01 -10.89
CA GLY A 250 -1.59 5.29 -11.44
C GLY A 250 -2.08 6.17 -10.28
N TRP A 251 -2.43 7.42 -10.58
CA TRP A 251 -2.89 8.38 -9.58
C TRP A 251 -3.59 9.56 -10.22
N ASN A 252 -4.67 10.01 -9.60
CA ASN A 252 -5.37 11.23 -10.01
C ASN A 252 -6.18 11.77 -8.82
N ASN A 253 -5.69 12.84 -8.21
CA ASN A 253 -6.36 13.49 -7.07
C ASN A 253 -7.60 14.31 -7.47
N ARG A 254 -7.90 14.45 -8.77
CA ARG A 254 -9.01 15.24 -9.32
C ARG A 254 -9.05 16.71 -8.88
N LYS A 255 -7.93 17.22 -8.35
CA LYS A 255 -7.77 18.57 -7.76
C LYS A 255 -6.77 19.44 -8.53
N GLY A 256 -6.50 19.11 -9.79
CA GLY A 256 -5.70 19.92 -10.71
C GLY A 256 -4.24 19.49 -10.86
N ALA A 257 -3.78 18.47 -10.13
CA ALA A 257 -2.49 17.86 -10.41
C ALA A 257 -2.57 17.03 -11.72
N PRO A 258 -1.51 17.00 -12.54
CA PRO A 258 -1.46 16.13 -13.70
C PRO A 258 -1.63 14.66 -13.27
N PRO A 259 -2.55 13.89 -13.89
CA PRO A 259 -2.75 12.50 -13.54
C PRO A 259 -1.57 11.63 -14.01
N VAL A 260 -1.26 10.62 -13.22
CA VAL A 260 -0.35 9.53 -13.59
C VAL A 260 -1.16 8.47 -14.29
N MET A 261 -0.97 8.39 -15.60
CA MET A 261 -1.76 7.53 -16.48
C MET A 261 -1.37 6.06 -16.29
N ARG A 262 -2.37 5.24 -16.00
CA ARG A 262 -2.27 3.77 -15.92
C ARG A 262 -1.75 3.09 -17.19
N ASN A 263 -2.11 3.65 -18.36
CA ASN A 263 -1.70 3.18 -19.69
C ASN A 263 -1.83 1.65 -19.87
N GLN A 264 -3.02 1.10 -19.59
CA GLN A 264 -3.29 -0.36 -19.71
C GLN A 264 -2.28 -1.22 -18.93
N GLY A 265 -1.90 -0.76 -17.74
CA GLY A 265 -0.92 -1.43 -16.89
C GLY A 265 0.55 -1.15 -17.23
N LYS A 266 0.87 -0.50 -18.36
CA LYS A 266 2.25 -0.22 -18.75
C LYS A 266 3.02 0.56 -17.68
N TRP A 267 2.41 1.60 -17.11
CA TRP A 267 3.05 2.37 -16.03
C TRP A 267 3.41 1.49 -14.83
N TYR A 268 2.46 0.67 -14.39
CA TYR A 268 2.64 -0.21 -13.23
C TYR A 268 3.72 -1.28 -13.50
N ARG A 269 3.73 -1.85 -14.70
CA ARG A 269 4.75 -2.80 -15.16
C ARG A 269 6.15 -2.19 -15.08
N GLU A 270 6.34 -0.98 -15.62
CA GLU A 270 7.63 -0.29 -15.61
C GLU A 270 8.15 -0.02 -14.18
N GLN A 271 7.25 0.28 -13.24
CA GLN A 271 7.58 0.45 -11.82
C GLN A 271 8.10 -0.85 -11.19
N TRP A 272 7.39 -1.96 -11.40
CA TRP A 272 7.79 -3.26 -10.89
C TRP A 272 9.07 -3.78 -11.54
N GLU A 273 9.22 -3.63 -12.85
CA GLU A 273 10.44 -4.02 -13.57
C GLU A 273 11.67 -3.28 -13.04
N LYS A 274 11.56 -1.99 -12.74
CA LYS A 274 12.64 -1.22 -12.10
C LYS A 274 13.08 -1.82 -10.76
N LEU A 275 12.13 -2.23 -9.91
CA LEU A 275 12.38 -2.89 -8.63
C LEU A 275 12.97 -4.31 -8.81
N LEU A 276 12.41 -5.09 -9.73
CA LEU A 276 12.88 -6.45 -10.04
C LEU A 276 14.31 -6.46 -10.60
N MET A 277 14.69 -5.43 -11.35
CA MET A 277 16.03 -5.32 -11.92
C MET A 277 17.07 -4.67 -11.00
N ALA A 278 16.64 -4.03 -9.90
CA ALA A 278 17.53 -3.38 -8.94
C ALA A 278 18.64 -4.33 -8.44
N GLU A 279 19.86 -3.81 -8.33
CA GLU A 279 21.03 -4.54 -7.82
C GLU A 279 20.88 -4.85 -6.34
N GLN A 280 20.48 -3.84 -5.56
CA GLN A 280 20.16 -3.98 -4.14
C GLN A 280 18.64 -4.08 -3.98
N LYS A 281 18.18 -5.14 -3.32
CA LYS A 281 16.77 -5.33 -2.99
C LYS A 281 16.41 -4.53 -1.73
N PRO A 282 15.24 -3.89 -1.69
CA PRO A 282 14.79 -3.18 -0.50
C PRO A 282 14.38 -4.18 0.58
N LYS A 283 14.40 -3.74 1.84
CA LYS A 283 13.82 -4.51 2.95
C LYS A 283 12.29 -4.54 2.89
N ILE A 284 11.68 -3.50 2.34
CA ILE A 284 10.23 -3.31 2.29
C ILE A 284 9.82 -2.86 0.88
N VAL A 285 8.79 -3.47 0.33
CA VAL A 285 8.06 -2.96 -0.84
C VAL A 285 6.70 -2.49 -0.37
N VAL A 286 6.33 -1.25 -0.67
CA VAL A 286 4.99 -0.72 -0.37
C VAL A 286 4.21 -0.57 -1.67
N ILE A 287 3.04 -1.21 -1.71
CA ILE A 287 2.07 -1.02 -2.78
C ILE A 287 1.15 0.14 -2.39
N ASN A 288 1.02 1.11 -3.28
CA ASN A 288 0.07 2.19 -3.15
C ASN A 288 -0.95 2.11 -4.30
N SER A 289 -2.15 1.61 -4.06
CA SER A 289 -2.72 1.12 -2.80
C SER A 289 -3.65 -0.06 -3.03
N PHE A 290 -4.12 -0.70 -1.96
CA PHE A 290 -5.15 -1.74 -2.06
C PHE A 290 -6.45 -1.15 -2.64
N ASN A 291 -7.02 -0.15 -1.98
CA ASN A 291 -8.38 0.34 -2.22
C ASN A 291 -8.54 1.87 -2.24
N GLU A 292 -7.51 2.67 -2.51
CA GLU A 292 -7.69 4.12 -2.67
C GLU A 292 -8.33 4.45 -4.03
N TYR A 293 -9.65 4.36 -4.08
CA TYR A 293 -10.47 4.62 -5.25
C TYR A 293 -10.77 6.11 -5.47
N ALA A 294 -10.62 6.97 -4.44
CA ALA A 294 -10.87 8.40 -4.61
C ALA A 294 -9.73 9.09 -5.35
N GLU A 295 -8.49 8.65 -5.10
CA GLU A 295 -7.29 9.14 -5.80
C GLU A 295 -6.78 8.18 -6.89
N ASN A 296 -7.58 7.19 -7.25
CA ASN A 296 -7.32 6.26 -8.35
C ASN A 296 -5.98 5.51 -8.25
N THR A 297 -5.54 5.11 -7.05
CA THR A 297 -4.33 4.27 -6.87
C THR A 297 -4.63 2.81 -6.55
N ALA A 298 -5.92 2.46 -6.33
CA ALA A 298 -6.34 1.11 -6.01
C ALA A 298 -5.87 0.03 -7.00
N ILE A 299 -5.58 -1.16 -6.47
CA ILE A 299 -5.29 -2.39 -7.24
C ILE A 299 -6.33 -3.50 -7.02
N PHE A 300 -7.16 -3.41 -5.97
CA PHE A 300 -8.13 -4.44 -5.64
C PHE A 300 -9.25 -4.50 -6.70
N PRO A 301 -9.71 -5.70 -7.11
CA PRO A 301 -10.60 -5.86 -8.25
C PRO A 301 -11.86 -4.99 -8.20
N ALA A 302 -12.15 -4.35 -9.33
CA ALA A 302 -13.29 -3.46 -9.49
C ALA A 302 -13.78 -3.44 -10.95
N ASP A 303 -15.10 -3.38 -11.12
CA ASP A 303 -15.72 -3.04 -12.39
C ASP A 303 -15.62 -1.52 -12.62
N THR A 304 -14.96 -1.17 -13.72
CA THR A 304 -14.72 0.20 -14.17
C THR A 304 -15.45 0.52 -15.48
N SER A 305 -16.29 -0.39 -15.97
CA SER A 305 -17.01 -0.26 -17.24
C SER A 305 -17.86 1.01 -17.34
N ARG A 306 -18.41 1.44 -16.19
CA ARG A 306 -19.28 2.61 -16.01
C ARG A 306 -18.55 3.94 -15.83
N MET A 307 -17.22 3.93 -15.74
CA MET A 307 -16.49 5.18 -15.52
C MET A 307 -16.62 6.13 -16.70
N ASN A 308 -16.87 7.39 -16.40
CA ASN A 308 -17.00 8.42 -17.43
C ASN A 308 -15.64 8.87 -17.96
N ASN A 309 -14.60 8.76 -17.14
CA ASN A 309 -13.23 9.08 -17.52
C ASN A 309 -12.55 7.83 -18.10
N GLY A 310 -12.31 7.83 -19.43
CA GLY A 310 -11.60 6.74 -20.11
C GLY A 310 -10.22 6.43 -19.55
N ILE A 311 -9.59 7.38 -18.85
CA ILE A 311 -8.28 7.24 -18.20
C ILE A 311 -8.32 6.18 -17.07
N GLU A 312 -9.46 6.04 -16.41
CA GLU A 312 -9.62 5.14 -15.25
C GLU A 312 -10.30 3.82 -15.60
N LYS A 313 -10.67 3.62 -16.87
CA LYS A 313 -11.16 2.32 -17.34
C LYS A 313 -10.01 1.33 -17.37
N TRP A 314 -10.15 0.26 -16.59
CA TRP A 314 -9.16 -0.81 -16.54
C TRP A 314 -9.38 -1.69 -17.76
N THR A 315 -8.61 -1.41 -18.80
CA THR A 315 -8.63 -2.16 -20.05
C THR A 315 -7.32 -2.91 -20.23
N ASP A 316 -7.41 -4.13 -20.73
CA ASP A 316 -6.24 -4.91 -21.12
C ASP A 316 -5.60 -4.38 -22.42
N GLU A 317 -4.56 -5.06 -22.91
CA GLU A 317 -3.85 -4.69 -24.15
C GLU A 317 -4.73 -4.76 -25.41
N LYS A 318 -5.89 -5.42 -25.36
CA LYS A 318 -6.89 -5.47 -26.44
C LYS A 318 -7.95 -4.37 -26.31
N GLY A 319 -7.93 -3.61 -25.22
CA GLY A 319 -8.93 -2.61 -24.92
C GLY A 319 -10.20 -3.17 -24.26
N GLU A 320 -10.20 -4.43 -23.81
CA GLU A 320 -11.33 -5.07 -23.14
C GLU A 320 -11.29 -4.78 -21.64
N ILE A 321 -12.46 -4.59 -21.01
CA ILE A 321 -12.53 -4.35 -19.55
C ILE A 321 -11.97 -5.56 -18.79
N SER A 322 -11.02 -5.31 -17.90
CA SER A 322 -10.37 -6.32 -17.07
C SER A 322 -10.42 -5.88 -15.60
N THR A 323 -11.41 -6.40 -14.87
CA THR A 323 -11.73 -5.96 -13.50
C THR A 323 -10.67 -6.36 -12.47
N ALA A 324 -9.86 -7.38 -12.77
CA ALA A 324 -8.81 -7.90 -11.89
C ALA A 324 -7.39 -7.61 -12.41
N MET A 325 -7.22 -6.79 -13.44
CA MET A 325 -5.92 -6.59 -14.11
C MET A 325 -4.79 -6.24 -13.15
N TYR A 326 -4.96 -5.21 -12.32
CA TYR A 326 -3.92 -4.76 -11.39
C TYR A 326 -3.68 -5.74 -10.25
N TRP A 327 -4.71 -6.48 -9.84
CA TRP A 327 -4.59 -7.54 -8.85
C TRP A 327 -3.71 -8.68 -9.35
N GLU A 328 -4.01 -9.21 -10.54
CA GLU A 328 -3.23 -10.29 -11.16
C GLU A 328 -1.79 -9.86 -11.49
N MET A 329 -1.59 -8.62 -11.96
CA MET A 329 -0.25 -8.07 -12.13
C MET A 329 0.52 -8.04 -10.80
N THR A 330 -0.11 -7.56 -9.74
CA THR A 330 0.52 -7.48 -8.41
C THR A 330 0.89 -8.87 -7.89
N LYS A 331 0.00 -9.85 -8.08
CA LYS A 331 0.23 -11.24 -7.71
C LYS A 331 1.44 -11.84 -8.43
N ASP A 332 1.52 -11.66 -9.73
CA ASP A 332 2.67 -12.09 -10.53
C ASP A 332 3.97 -11.45 -10.03
N TYR A 333 3.98 -10.13 -9.80
CA TYR A 333 5.21 -9.45 -9.36
C TYR A 333 5.66 -9.80 -7.95
N ILE A 334 4.74 -9.97 -6.99
CA ILE A 334 5.09 -10.47 -5.65
C ILE A 334 5.67 -11.88 -5.75
N GLN A 335 5.07 -12.76 -6.56
CA GLN A 335 5.60 -14.10 -6.79
C GLN A 335 7.01 -14.06 -7.40
N GLN A 336 7.25 -13.16 -8.37
CA GLN A 336 8.57 -12.97 -8.95
C GLN A 336 9.59 -12.54 -7.88
N ILE A 337 9.30 -11.49 -7.09
CA ILE A 337 10.18 -11.01 -6.00
C ILE A 337 10.52 -12.14 -5.01
N ARG A 338 9.50 -12.85 -4.53
CA ARG A 338 9.65 -13.91 -3.51
C ARG A 338 10.34 -15.16 -4.04
N SER A 339 10.23 -15.46 -5.33
CA SER A 339 10.87 -16.65 -5.92
C SER A 339 12.27 -16.37 -6.48
N GLY A 340 12.63 -15.09 -6.69
CA GLY A 340 13.86 -14.72 -7.39
C GLY A 340 13.82 -15.01 -8.90
N LYS A 341 12.68 -15.48 -9.45
CA LYS A 341 12.51 -15.80 -10.86
C LYS A 341 11.79 -14.67 -11.57
N TYR A 342 12.54 -13.87 -12.31
CA TYR A 342 12.03 -12.64 -12.92
C TYR A 342 11.76 -12.85 -14.40
N LYS A 343 10.53 -12.54 -14.81
CA LYS A 343 10.08 -12.61 -16.19
C LYS A 343 10.62 -11.40 -16.96
N ILE A 344 11.26 -11.66 -18.09
CA ILE A 344 11.67 -10.66 -19.07
C ILE A 344 10.84 -10.86 -20.33
N ILE A 345 10.11 -9.81 -20.69
CA ILE A 345 9.38 -9.73 -21.96
C ILE A 345 10.30 -9.04 -22.96
N GLU A 346 10.82 -9.79 -23.93
CA GLU A 346 11.54 -9.20 -25.07
C GLU A 346 10.52 -8.66 -26.08
N ASN A 347 10.55 -7.34 -26.31
CA ASN A 347 9.76 -6.68 -27.36
C ASN A 347 10.32 -6.94 -28.75
#